data_AF-A0A2V8K3B7-F1
#
_entry.id   AF-A0A2V8K3B7-F1
#
_cell.length_a   1.000
_cell.length_b   1.000
_cell.length_c   1.000
_cell.angle_alpha   90.00
_cell.angle_beta   90.00
_cell.angle_gamma   90.00
#
_symmetry.space_group_name_H-M   'P 1'
#
loop_
_entity.id
_entity.type
_entity.pdbx_description
1 polymer ?
#
loop_
_entity_poly.entity_id
_entity_poly.type
_entity_poly.pdbx_seq_one_letter_code
_entity_poly.pdbx_strand_id
1 'polypeptide(L)'
;MRILHILELAFCVAALNTPASAQWLNFPDPRTPRTTDGKPNLSAPAPKLADGSPDFSGIWRSPDGKYLGNLAADGIEIQMQPWAEKLFKERQANNSKDWPNGHC
;
A
#
# COMPACT_ATOMS: atom_id res chain seq x y z
N MET A 1 -50.64 -8.69 15.32
CA MET A 1 -49.88 -7.45 15.03
C MET A 1 -48.53 -7.41 15.74
N ARG A 2 -48.43 -7.56 17.07
CA ARG A 2 -47.13 -7.53 17.79
C ARG A 2 -46.07 -8.53 17.32
N ILE A 3 -46.44 -9.79 17.05
CA ILE A 3 -45.50 -10.84 16.60
C ILE A 3 -44.99 -10.57 15.18
N LEU A 4 -45.84 -9.99 14.32
CA LEU A 4 -45.46 -9.65 12.94
C LEU A 4 -44.38 -8.55 12.92
N HIS A 5 -44.51 -7.52 13.77
CA HIS A 5 -43.49 -6.47 13.89
C HIS A 5 -42.16 -6.96 14.48
N ILE A 6 -42.18 -7.97 15.35
CA ILE A 6 -40.94 -8.58 15.87
C ILE A 6 -40.22 -9.34 14.76
N LEU A 7 -40.96 -10.05 13.90
CA LEU A 7 -40.39 -10.76 12.75
C LEU A 7 -39.85 -9.79 11.70
N GLU A 8 -40.57 -8.70 11.40
CA GLU A 8 -40.11 -7.62 10.52
C GLU A 8 -38.82 -6.98 11.04
N LEU A 9 -38.77 -6.65 12.33
CA LEU A 9 -37.59 -6.06 12.94
C LEU A 9 -36.40 -7.03 12.93
N ALA A 10 -36.62 -8.30 13.24
CA ALA A 10 -35.58 -9.33 13.20
C ALA A 10 -35.02 -9.52 11.78
N PHE A 11 -35.87 -9.48 10.75
CA PHE A 11 -35.45 -9.53 9.35
C PHE A 11 -34.61 -8.32 8.95
N CYS A 12 -35.02 -7.11 9.32
CA CYS A 12 -34.27 -5.89 9.07
C CYS A 12 -32.88 -5.92 9.72
N VAL A 13 -32.79 -6.38 10.98
CA VAL A 13 -31.51 -6.50 11.70
C VAL A 13 -30.58 -7.52 11.03
N ALA A 14 -31.11 -8.66 10.58
CA ALA A 14 -30.32 -9.67 9.87
C ALA A 14 -29.81 -9.15 8.51
N ALA A 15 -30.64 -8.45 7.74
CA ALA A 15 -30.27 -7.91 6.43
C ALA A 15 -29.16 -6.84 6.53
N LEU A 16 -29.20 -5.99 7.56
CA LEU A 16 -28.21 -4.92 7.80
C LEU A 16 -26.82 -5.44 8.21
N ASN A 17 -26.70 -6.71 8.62
CA ASN A 17 -25.43 -7.32 9.05
C ASN A 17 -24.76 -8.18 7.96
N THR A 18 -25.26 -8.13 6.72
CA THR A 18 -24.63 -8.85 5.61
C THR A 18 -23.33 -8.14 5.24
N PRO A 19 -22.14 -8.75 5.42
CA PRO A 19 -20.91 -8.11 5.01
C PRO A 19 -20.97 -7.88 3.49
N ALA A 20 -20.86 -6.62 3.07
CA ALA A 20 -20.62 -6.32 1.67
C ALA A 20 -19.27 -6.94 1.32
N SER A 21 -19.28 -8.00 0.52
CA SER A 21 -18.03 -8.55 -0.03
C SER A 21 -17.33 -7.41 -0.75
N ALA A 22 -16.08 -7.11 -0.36
CA ALA A 22 -15.31 -6.08 -1.03
C ALA A 22 -15.19 -6.45 -2.52
N GLN A 23 -15.81 -5.65 -3.39
CA GLN A 23 -15.81 -5.87 -4.84
C GLN A 23 -14.50 -5.31 -5.42
N TRP A 24 -13.37 -5.91 -5.04
CA TRP A 24 -12.13 -5.65 -5.75
C TRP A 24 -12.22 -6.33 -7.11
N LEU A 25 -11.91 -5.57 -8.17
CA LEU A 25 -11.80 -6.13 -9.51
C LEU A 25 -10.66 -7.16 -9.50
N ASN A 26 -11.00 -8.43 -9.76
CA ASN A 26 -10.02 -9.47 -10.05
C ASN A 26 -9.53 -9.28 -11.49
N PHE A 27 -8.76 -8.22 -11.73
CA PHE A 27 -8.22 -7.85 -13.04
C PHE A 27 -6.73 -8.21 -13.12
N PRO A 28 -6.37 -9.36 -13.72
CA PRO A 28 -4.98 -9.67 -14.01
C PRO A 28 -4.44 -8.75 -15.10
N ASP A 29 -3.42 -7.92 -14.80
CA ASP A 29 -2.74 -7.12 -15.83
C ASP A 29 -2.17 -8.06 -16.92
N PRO A 30 -2.60 -7.94 -18.20
CA PRO A 30 -2.12 -8.79 -19.29
C PRO A 30 -0.61 -8.69 -19.53
N ARG A 31 0.01 -7.59 -19.12
CA ARG A 31 1.45 -7.35 -19.29
C ARG A 31 2.30 -8.09 -18.27
N THR A 32 1.73 -8.55 -17.15
CA THR A 32 2.47 -9.31 -16.13
C THR A 32 2.84 -10.69 -16.66
N PRO A 33 4.13 -11.04 -16.77
CA PRO A 33 4.56 -12.39 -17.11
C PRO A 33 4.05 -13.39 -16.06
N ARG A 34 3.45 -14.49 -16.52
CA ARG A 34 2.88 -15.52 -15.65
C ARG A 34 3.50 -16.88 -15.93
N THR A 35 3.51 -17.70 -14.90
CA THR A 35 3.84 -19.12 -14.91
C THR A 35 2.71 -19.93 -15.55
N THR A 36 2.96 -21.22 -15.83
CA THR A 36 1.94 -22.12 -16.41
C THR A 36 0.74 -22.34 -15.50
N ASP A 37 0.89 -22.17 -14.18
CA ASP A 37 -0.20 -22.20 -13.19
C ASP A 37 -0.88 -20.82 -12.99
N GLY A 38 -0.54 -19.82 -13.80
CA GLY A 38 -1.21 -18.52 -13.83
C GLY A 38 -0.75 -17.52 -12.77
N LYS A 39 0.26 -17.87 -11.94
CA LYS A 39 0.83 -16.94 -10.95
C LYS A 39 1.83 -15.98 -11.59
N PRO A 40 2.01 -14.75 -11.06
CA PRO A 40 3.09 -13.86 -11.49
C PRO A 40 4.46 -14.55 -11.42
N ASN A 41 5.23 -14.46 -12.51
CA ASN A 41 6.59 -14.98 -12.55
C ASN A 41 7.57 -13.93 -11.99
N LEU A 42 8.01 -14.11 -10.74
CA LEU A 42 8.93 -13.19 -10.06
C LEU A 42 10.38 -13.30 -10.55
N SER A 43 10.70 -14.29 -11.40
CA SER A 43 12.02 -14.47 -12.01
C SER A 43 12.05 -14.04 -13.48
N ALA A 44 10.95 -13.45 -13.99
CA ALA A 44 10.92 -12.94 -15.35
C ALA A 44 11.87 -11.73 -15.51
N PRO A 45 12.52 -11.58 -16.68
CA PRO A 45 13.29 -10.36 -16.98
C PRO A 45 12.41 -9.12 -16.86
N ALA A 46 13.01 -8.00 -16.46
CA ALA A 46 12.32 -6.71 -16.45
C ALA A 46 11.81 -6.36 -17.87
N PRO A 47 10.56 -5.88 -18.00
CA PRO A 47 10.07 -5.33 -19.27
C PRO A 47 11.01 -4.21 -19.77
N LYS A 48 11.10 -4.05 -21.09
CA LYS A 48 11.95 -3.04 -21.74
C LYS A 48 11.15 -2.17 -22.69
N LEU A 49 11.53 -0.90 -22.79
CA LEU A 49 11.02 0.03 -23.80
C LEU A 49 11.59 -0.30 -25.18
N ALA A 50 11.06 0.37 -26.22
CA ALA A 50 11.48 0.18 -27.61
C ALA A 50 12.97 0.50 -27.85
N ASP A 51 13.56 1.37 -27.02
CA ASP A 51 14.98 1.71 -27.03
C ASP A 51 15.87 0.72 -26.26
N GLY A 52 15.28 -0.32 -25.67
CA GLY A 52 15.98 -1.36 -24.90
C GLY A 52 16.24 -1.01 -23.43
N SER A 53 15.85 0.18 -22.97
CA SER A 53 15.95 0.56 -21.55
C SER A 53 14.90 -0.18 -20.70
N PRO A 54 15.14 -0.38 -19.39
CA PRO A 54 14.14 -0.95 -18.49
C PRO A 54 12.87 -0.09 -18.42
N ASP A 55 11.70 -0.72 -18.57
CA ASP A 55 10.40 -0.07 -18.43
C ASP A 55 9.97 -0.02 -16.96
N PHE A 56 9.80 1.19 -16.43
CA PHE A 56 9.39 1.44 -15.05
C PHE A 56 7.88 1.68 -14.87
N SER A 57 7.07 1.55 -15.92
CA SER A 57 5.60 1.79 -15.88
C SER A 57 4.79 0.75 -15.08
N GLY A 58 5.44 -0.28 -14.53
CA GLY A 58 4.83 -1.34 -13.74
C GLY A 58 4.55 -0.98 -12.27
N ILE A 59 3.92 -1.92 -11.56
CA ILE A 59 3.73 -1.84 -10.11
C ILE A 59 5.00 -2.34 -9.41
N TRP A 60 5.58 -1.51 -8.56
CA TRP A 60 6.77 -1.83 -7.78
C TRP A 60 6.42 -1.97 -6.30
N ARG A 61 7.01 -2.97 -5.64
CA ARG A 61 6.83 -3.21 -4.21
C ARG A 61 8.18 -3.38 -3.53
N SER A 62 8.43 -2.60 -2.47
CA SER A 62 9.59 -2.83 -1.60
C SER A 62 9.43 -4.16 -0.87
N PRO A 63 10.48 -5.00 -0.75
CA PRO A 63 10.41 -6.29 -0.05
C PRO A 63 10.04 -6.11 1.43
N ASP A 64 10.74 -5.20 2.08
CA ASP A 64 10.52 -4.74 3.44
C ASP A 64 10.61 -3.20 3.40
N GLY A 65 9.73 -2.49 4.09
CA GLY A 65 9.70 -1.00 4.08
C GLY A 65 10.92 -0.35 4.75
N LYS A 66 12.03 -1.08 4.90
CA LYS A 66 13.22 -0.75 5.68
C LYS A 66 13.70 0.68 5.41
N TYR A 67 13.96 0.99 4.14
CA TYR A 67 14.46 2.31 3.74
C TYR A 67 13.35 3.35 3.51
N LEU A 68 12.08 2.94 3.48
CA LEU A 68 10.95 3.89 3.43
C LEU A 68 10.78 4.60 4.78
N GLY A 69 11.03 3.90 5.89
CA GLY A 69 10.99 4.47 7.24
C GLY A 69 12.30 5.10 7.68
N ASN A 70 13.45 4.53 7.30
CA ASN A 70 14.75 5.03 7.71
C ASN A 70 15.84 4.73 6.66
N LEU A 71 16.33 5.76 5.98
CA LEU A 71 17.43 5.64 5.02
C LEU A 71 18.76 5.21 5.68
N ALA A 72 18.94 5.48 6.97
CA ALA A 72 20.12 5.10 7.74
C ALA A 72 19.97 3.72 8.43
N ALA A 73 19.03 2.88 7.99
CA ALA A 73 18.73 1.61 8.65
C ALA A 73 19.95 0.65 8.79
N ASP A 74 20.96 0.78 7.93
CA ASP A 74 22.20 -0.01 7.99
C ASP A 74 23.36 0.72 8.69
N GLY A 75 23.07 1.79 9.44
CA GLY A 75 24.10 2.57 10.12
C GLY A 75 24.97 3.41 9.17
N ILE A 76 24.50 3.63 7.94
CA ILE A 76 25.17 4.54 7.02
C ILE A 76 25.00 5.99 7.48
N GLU A 77 26.06 6.78 7.35
CA GLU A 77 25.99 8.22 7.58
C GLU A 77 25.33 8.89 6.36
N ILE A 78 24.19 9.54 6.60
CA ILE A 78 23.51 10.33 5.57
C ILE A 78 24.18 11.70 5.53
N GLN A 79 24.79 12.03 4.40
CA GLN A 79 25.36 13.36 4.16
C GLN A 79 24.24 14.39 3.98
N MET A 80 23.70 14.86 5.10
CA MET A 80 22.71 15.92 5.13
C MET A 80 23.38 17.28 4.96
N GLN A 81 22.74 18.17 4.21
CA GLN A 81 23.13 19.58 4.26
C GLN A 81 22.87 20.12 5.69
N PRO A 82 23.66 21.10 6.18
CA PRO A 82 23.54 21.56 7.58
C PRO A 82 22.13 22.03 7.98
N TRP A 83 21.41 22.69 7.07
CA TRP A 83 20.03 23.10 7.31
C TRP A 83 19.06 21.91 7.38
N ALA A 84 19.31 20.86 6.59
CA ALA A 84 18.49 19.67 6.53
C ALA A 84 18.65 18.83 7.80
N GLU A 85 19.89 18.69 8.29
CA GLU A 85 20.17 18.02 9.56
C GLU A 85 19.50 18.75 10.73
N LYS A 86 19.56 20.09 10.75
CA LYS A 86 18.87 20.91 11.75
C LYS A 86 17.36 20.65 11.74
N LEU A 87 16.73 20.72 10.57
CA LEU A 87 15.29 20.50 10.42
C LEU A 87 14.88 19.06 10.78
N PHE A 88 15.70 18.07 10.42
CA PHE A 88 15.47 16.67 10.77
C PHE A 88 15.49 16.46 12.29
N LYS A 89 16.48 17.03 13.00
CA LYS A 89 16.56 16.98 14.48
C LYS A 89 15.37 17.68 15.13
N GLU A 90 14.97 18.84 14.63
CA GLU A 90 13.79 19.57 15.13
C GLU A 90 12.51 18.75 14.99
N ARG A 91 12.27 18.13 13.83
CA ARG A 91 11.10 17.28 13.59
C ARG A 91 11.10 16.03 14.45
N GLN A 92 12.25 15.39 14.64
CA GLN A 92 12.33 14.27 15.58
C GLN A 92 12.01 14.70 17.01
N ALA A 93 12.56 15.84 17.46
CA ALA A 93 12.31 16.35 18.80
C ALA A 93 10.84 16.75 19.04
N ASN A 94 10.11 17.11 17.98
CA ASN A 94 8.69 17.48 18.05
C ASN A 94 7.73 16.32 17.74
N ASN A 95 8.22 15.08 17.73
CA ASN A 95 7.48 13.85 17.39
C ASN A 95 6.85 13.88 15.99
N SER A 96 7.50 14.53 15.03
CA SER A 96 7.01 14.69 13.67
C SER A 96 5.58 15.24 13.63
N LYS A 97 5.23 16.20 14.50
CA LYS A 97 3.85 16.72 14.60
C LYS A 97 3.31 17.29 13.28
N ASP A 98 4.21 17.69 12.38
CA ASP A 98 3.90 18.30 11.08
C ASP A 98 3.75 17.24 9.96
N TRP A 99 3.60 15.97 10.32
CA TRP A 99 3.43 14.89 9.36
C TRP A 99 2.02 14.95 8.75
N PRO A 100 1.87 15.00 7.41
CA PRO A 100 0.57 15.25 6.77
C PRO A 100 -0.54 14.24 7.14
N ASN A 101 -0.17 13.02 7.51
CA ASN A 101 -1.08 11.96 7.98
C ASN A 101 -1.66 12.20 9.37
N GLY A 102 -1.11 13.13 10.17
CA GLY A 102 -1.61 13.47 11.51
C GLY A 102 -2.79 14.44 11.52
N HIS A 103 -3.21 14.95 10.36
CA HIS A 103 -4.29 15.93 10.21
C HIS A 103 -5.61 15.35 9.68
N CYS A 104 -5.76 14.02 9.68
CA CYS A 104 -6.95 13.32 9.20
C CYS A 104 -8.06 13.21 10.24
#